data_AF-A0A939FFK9-F1
#
_entry.id   AF-A0A939FFK9-F1
#
_cell.length_a   1.000
_cell.length_b   1.000
_cell.length_c   1.000
_cell.angle_alpha   90.00
_cell.angle_beta   90.00
_cell.angle_gamma   90.00
#
_symmetry.space_group_name_H-M   'P 1'
#
loop_
_entity.id
_entity.type
_entity.pdbx_description
1 polymer ?
#
loop_
_entity_poly.entity_id
_entity_poly.type
_entity_poly.pdbx_seq_one_letter_code
_entity_poly.pdbx_strand_id
1 'polypeptide(L)'
;MTSFDSSPTLTAWRTLLAIAVVFVMLTTTGWTAVRPQRSDEPRTVALASWAKGSIAGHALPPADAQSFRLAHFFAMLTAAQRIRLADKYPLVVGNLNGAPVTLRYRANRLALVQARTVEQQRMHD
;
A
#
# COMPACT_ATOMS: atom_id res chain seq x y z
N MET A 1 -60.11 -11.48 -16.27
CA MET A 1 -58.71 -11.50 -16.73
C MET A 1 -58.50 -10.28 -17.62
N THR A 2 -57.89 -9.21 -17.09
CA THR A 2 -57.57 -8.00 -17.84
C THR A 2 -56.11 -8.08 -18.30
N SER A 3 -55.88 -8.45 -19.55
CA SER A 3 -54.56 -8.37 -20.17
C SER A 3 -54.24 -6.90 -20.42
N PHE A 4 -53.51 -6.29 -19.49
CA PHE A 4 -52.81 -5.04 -19.77
C PHE A 4 -51.63 -5.39 -20.66
N ASP A 5 -51.85 -5.31 -21.97
CA ASP A 5 -50.79 -5.24 -22.97
C ASP A 5 -50.00 -3.96 -22.67
N SER A 6 -49.02 -4.07 -21.78
CA SER A 6 -48.10 -2.99 -21.45
C SER A 6 -47.26 -2.79 -22.68
N SER A 7 -47.59 -1.75 -23.46
CA SER A 7 -46.88 -1.45 -24.70
C SER A 7 -45.37 -1.49 -24.43
N PRO A 8 -44.59 -2.28 -25.18
CA PRO A 8 -43.18 -2.61 -24.85
C PRO A 8 -42.31 -1.35 -24.70
N THR A 9 -42.74 -0.26 -25.32
CA THR A 9 -42.15 1.08 -25.21
C THR A 9 -42.24 1.65 -23.80
N LEU A 10 -43.36 1.53 -23.09
CA LEU A 10 -43.55 2.15 -21.78
C LEU A 10 -42.67 1.49 -20.70
N THR A 11 -42.54 0.16 -20.76
CA THR A 11 -41.63 -0.58 -19.89
C THR A 11 -40.18 -0.22 -20.18
N ALA A 12 -39.80 -0.10 -21.47
CA ALA A 12 -38.45 0.33 -21.89
C ALA A 12 -38.12 1.77 -21.45
N TRP A 13 -39.08 2.69 -21.54
CA TRP A 13 -38.92 4.06 -21.06
C TRP A 13 -38.75 4.13 -19.54
N ARG A 14 -39.50 3.30 -18.80
CA ARG A 14 -39.39 3.22 -17.33
C ARG A 14 -38.04 2.63 -16.91
N THR A 15 -37.56 1.58 -17.58
CA THR A 15 -36.24 1.01 -17.27
C THR A 15 -35.11 1.97 -17.61
N LEU A 16 -35.18 2.69 -18.73
CA LEU A 16 -34.21 3.74 -19.07
C LEU A 16 -34.17 4.85 -18.03
N LEU A 17 -35.34 5.33 -17.58
CA LEU A 17 -35.44 6.33 -16.51
C LEU A 17 -34.85 5.81 -15.19
N ALA A 18 -35.16 4.57 -14.81
CA ALA A 18 -34.61 3.97 -13.60
C ALA A 18 -33.08 3.84 -13.66
N ILE A 19 -32.52 3.41 -14.80
CA ILE A 19 -31.07 3.33 -15.02
C ILE A 19 -30.44 4.73 -14.95
N ALA A 20 -31.07 5.74 -15.57
CA ALA A 20 -30.59 7.11 -15.53
C ALA A 20 -30.56 7.67 -14.09
N VAL A 21 -31.62 7.41 -13.31
CA VAL A 21 -31.66 7.81 -11.89
C VAL A 21 -30.58 7.09 -11.09
N VAL A 22 -30.38 5.79 -11.29
CA VAL A 22 -29.28 5.04 -10.65
C VAL A 22 -27.93 5.63 -11.02
N PHE A 23 -27.70 5.98 -12.29
CA PHE A 23 -26.47 6.63 -12.73
C PHE A 23 -26.27 8.00 -12.06
N VAL A 24 -27.31 8.83 -12.00
CA VAL A 24 -27.30 10.13 -11.31
C VAL A 24 -27.02 9.96 -9.81
N MET A 25 -27.61 8.95 -9.18
CA MET A 25 -27.39 8.66 -7.77
C MET A 25 -25.97 8.13 -7.52
N LEU A 26 -25.44 7.28 -8.42
CA LEU A 26 -24.04 6.84 -8.38
C LEU A 26 -23.05 7.99 -8.61
N THR A 27 -23.34 8.94 -9.51
CA THR A 27 -22.45 10.08 -9.74
C THR A 27 -22.53 11.11 -8.61
N THR A 28 -23.71 11.32 -8.02
CA THR A 28 -23.91 12.28 -6.93
C THR A 28 -23.41 11.75 -5.59
N THR A 29 -23.58 10.45 -5.32
CA THR A 29 -23.19 9.82 -4.05
C THR A 29 -21.82 9.13 -4.10
N GLY A 30 -21.38 8.67 -5.28
CA GLY A 30 -20.17 7.83 -5.45
C GLY A 30 -18.82 8.55 -5.33
N TRP A 31 -18.79 9.88 -5.18
CA TRP A 31 -17.54 10.65 -4.99
C TRP A 31 -17.12 10.85 -3.53
N THR A 32 -18.00 10.59 -2.57
CA THR A 32 -17.67 10.82 -1.15
C THR A 32 -16.95 9.65 -0.48
N ALA A 33 -17.13 8.42 -0.99
CA ALA A 33 -16.46 7.22 -0.48
C ALA A 33 -15.07 6.99 -1.10
N VAL A 34 -14.80 7.51 -2.30
CA VAL A 34 -13.48 7.45 -2.95
C VAL A 34 -12.72 8.73 -2.61
N ARG A 35 -12.45 8.94 -1.32
CA ARG A 35 -11.36 9.86 -0.96
C ARG A 35 -10.08 9.08 -1.23
N PRO A 36 -9.23 9.47 -2.20
CA PRO A 36 -7.94 8.83 -2.34
C PRO A 36 -7.24 9.09 -1.01
N GLN A 37 -6.91 8.02 -0.28
CA GLN A 37 -6.06 8.10 0.90
C GLN A 37 -4.67 8.52 0.40
N ARG A 38 -4.53 9.82 0.11
CA ARG A 38 -3.36 10.48 -0.46
C ARG A 38 -2.50 11.07 0.64
N SER A 39 -2.61 10.54 1.85
CA SER A 39 -1.52 10.58 2.82
C SER A 39 -0.53 9.53 2.33
N ASP A 40 0.66 9.98 1.92
CA ASP A 40 1.66 9.14 1.26
C ASP A 40 1.71 7.72 1.83
N GLU A 41 1.46 6.72 0.99
CA GLU A 41 1.47 5.32 1.40
C GLU A 41 2.79 5.06 2.17
N PRO A 42 2.75 4.59 3.44
CA PRO A 42 3.95 4.51 4.28
C PRO A 42 5.11 3.76 3.62
N ARG A 43 4.78 2.79 2.76
CA ARG A 43 5.74 2.04 1.96
C ARG A 43 6.44 2.91 0.92
N THR A 44 5.72 3.78 0.23
CA THR A 44 6.27 4.68 -0.78
C THR A 44 7.24 5.68 -0.16
N VAL A 45 6.89 6.26 1.00
CA VAL A 45 7.80 7.12 1.78
C VAL A 45 9.05 6.35 2.22
N ALA A 46 8.86 5.13 2.74
CA ALA A 46 9.98 4.29 3.16
C ALA A 46 10.93 3.96 2.00
N LEU A 47 10.40 3.63 0.81
CA LEU A 47 11.20 3.38 -0.39
C LEU A 47 11.94 4.64 -0.87
N ALA A 48 11.30 5.80 -0.84
CA ALA A 48 11.94 7.07 -1.17
C ALA A 48 13.07 7.41 -0.19
N SER A 49 12.89 7.11 1.10
CA SER A 49 13.93 7.30 2.12
C SER A 49 15.11 6.34 1.93
N TRP A 50 14.83 5.09 1.56
CA TRP A 50 15.84 4.08 1.24
C TRP A 50 16.65 4.47 0.01
N ALA A 51 16.00 4.94 -1.05
CA ALA A 51 16.67 5.36 -2.29
C ALA A 51 17.68 6.51 -2.06
N LYS A 52 17.44 7.36 -1.06
CA LYS A 52 18.34 8.45 -0.65
C LYS A 52 19.32 8.04 0.46
N GLY A 53 19.21 6.81 0.95
CA GLY A 53 19.96 6.31 2.08
C GLY A 53 21.39 5.90 1.72
N SER A 54 22.24 5.90 2.74
CA SER A 54 23.60 5.37 2.67
C SER A 54 23.94 4.58 3.93
N ILE A 55 24.91 3.68 3.81
CA ILE A 55 25.49 2.90 4.90
C ILE A 55 27.01 2.89 4.71
N ALA A 56 27.76 3.22 5.78
CA ALA A 56 29.22 3.24 5.74
C ALA A 56 29.80 4.06 4.55
N GLY A 57 29.20 5.20 4.24
CA GLY A 57 29.65 6.08 3.15
C GLY A 57 29.21 5.66 1.74
N HIS A 58 28.49 4.55 1.58
CA HIS A 58 28.06 4.03 0.28
C HIS A 58 26.54 4.11 0.14
N ALA A 59 26.06 4.45 -1.06
CA ALA A 59 24.63 4.48 -1.36
C ALA A 59 24.01 3.08 -1.22
N LEU A 60 22.75 3.03 -0.80
CA LEU A 60 22.01 1.77 -0.73
C LEU A 60 21.64 1.26 -2.13
N PRO A 61 21.63 -0.06 -2.36
CA PRO A 61 21.20 -0.61 -3.63
C PRO A 61 19.71 -0.33 -3.88
N PRO A 62 19.25 -0.27 -5.14
CA PRO A 62 17.83 -0.18 -5.47
C PRO A 62 17.04 -1.31 -4.79
N ALA A 63 15.85 -1.00 -4.25
CA ALA A 63 15.04 -1.96 -3.50
C ALA A 63 14.44 -3.06 -4.40
N ASP A 64 14.34 -2.80 -5.70
CA ASP A 64 13.91 -3.70 -6.76
C ASP A 64 15.07 -4.45 -7.43
N ALA A 65 16.31 -4.28 -6.93
CA ALA A 65 17.45 -5.02 -7.41
C ALA A 65 17.24 -6.53 -7.27
N GLN A 66 17.86 -7.30 -8.16
CA GLN A 66 17.77 -8.76 -8.14
C GLN A 66 18.17 -9.33 -6.77
N SER A 67 17.44 -10.34 -6.30
CA SER A 67 17.58 -10.90 -4.95
C SER A 67 19.01 -11.30 -4.61
N PHE A 68 19.78 -11.85 -5.56
CA PHE A 68 21.17 -12.22 -5.32
C PHE A 68 22.07 -11.00 -5.06
N ARG A 69 21.81 -9.86 -5.72
CA ARG A 69 22.59 -8.62 -5.52
C ARG A 69 22.32 -8.05 -4.14
N LEU A 70 21.06 -8.08 -3.70
CA LEU A 70 20.68 -7.71 -2.34
C LEU A 70 21.31 -8.64 -1.30
N ALA A 71 21.31 -9.95 -1.55
CA ALA A 71 21.94 -10.92 -0.65
C ALA A 71 23.45 -10.69 -0.54
N HIS A 72 24.13 -10.44 -1.65
CA HIS A 72 25.56 -10.09 -1.65
C HIS A 72 25.84 -8.77 -0.92
N PHE A 73 25.01 -7.73 -1.15
CA PHE A 73 25.09 -6.48 -0.42
C PHE A 73 25.00 -6.71 1.09
N PHE A 74 23.99 -7.44 1.56
CA PHE A 74 23.90 -7.77 2.98
C PHE A 74 25.10 -8.58 3.45
N ALA A 75 25.60 -9.54 2.66
CA ALA A 75 26.78 -10.34 3.00
C ALA A 75 28.02 -9.49 3.30
N MET A 76 28.22 -8.39 2.56
CA MET A 76 29.34 -7.45 2.72
C MET A 76 29.22 -6.56 3.97
N LEU A 77 28.04 -6.47 4.58
CA LEU A 77 27.81 -5.65 5.77
C LEU A 77 28.14 -6.40 7.05
N THR A 78 28.71 -5.66 8.02
CA THR A 78 28.86 -6.14 9.40
C THR A 78 27.50 -6.36 10.05
N ALA A 79 27.44 -7.22 11.07
CA ALA A 79 26.19 -7.48 11.80
C ALA A 79 25.55 -6.19 12.34
N ALA A 80 26.36 -5.27 12.88
CA ALA A 80 25.89 -3.98 13.37
C ALA A 80 25.32 -3.10 12.25
N GLN A 81 25.92 -3.08 11.06
CA GLN A 81 25.40 -2.35 9.91
C GLN A 81 24.06 -2.91 9.43
N ARG A 82 23.94 -4.25 9.36
CA ARG A 82 22.67 -4.91 9.00
C ARG A 82 21.56 -4.56 9.97
N ILE A 83 21.84 -4.66 11.28
CA ILE A 83 20.90 -4.30 12.34
C ILE A 83 20.47 -2.83 12.21
N ARG A 84 21.42 -1.91 12.03
CA ARG A 84 21.10 -0.49 11.81
C ARG A 84 20.19 -0.26 10.60
N LEU A 85 20.36 -1.01 9.52
CA LEU A 85 19.45 -0.91 8.37
C LEU A 85 18.05 -1.42 8.69
N ALA A 86 17.94 -2.55 9.39
CA ALA A 86 16.64 -3.09 9.81
C ALA A 86 15.92 -2.16 10.78
N ASP A 87 16.65 -1.49 11.67
CA ASP A 87 16.09 -0.56 12.64
C ASP A 87 15.70 0.78 11.98
N LYS A 88 16.49 1.27 11.01
CA LYS A 88 16.24 2.54 10.30
C LYS A 88 15.19 2.43 9.18
N TYR A 89 15.16 1.31 8.46
CA TYR A 89 14.27 1.09 7.30
C TYR A 89 13.50 -0.23 7.41
N PRO A 90 12.71 -0.43 8.50
CA PRO A 90 12.08 -1.72 8.78
C PRO A 90 11.12 -2.16 7.66
N LEU A 91 10.29 -1.24 7.14
CA LEU A 91 9.35 -1.52 6.05
C LEU A 91 10.04 -1.92 4.73
N VAL A 92 11.26 -1.45 4.48
CA VAL A 92 11.98 -1.82 3.26
C VAL A 92 12.69 -3.15 3.48
N VAL A 93 13.56 -3.23 4.51
CA VAL A 93 14.38 -4.43 4.78
C VAL A 93 13.53 -5.69 4.98
N GLY A 94 12.38 -5.57 5.64
CA GLY A 94 11.44 -6.67 5.86
C GLY A 94 10.86 -7.30 4.58
N ASN A 95 10.82 -6.51 3.51
CA ASN A 95 10.26 -6.86 2.20
C ASN A 95 11.32 -7.14 1.11
N LEU A 96 12.62 -7.00 1.41
CA LEU A 96 13.68 -7.28 0.44
C LEU A 96 13.91 -8.78 0.28
N ASN A 97 13.77 -9.28 -0.95
CA ASN A 97 13.89 -10.70 -1.28
C ASN A 97 15.31 -11.29 -1.11
N GLY A 98 16.34 -10.46 -0.91
CA GLY A 98 17.72 -10.87 -0.61
C GLY A 98 18.16 -10.64 0.84
N ALA A 99 17.30 -10.11 1.71
CA ALA A 99 17.67 -9.87 3.10
C ALA A 99 17.74 -11.19 3.90
N PRO A 100 18.75 -11.38 4.77
CA PRO A 100 18.83 -12.55 5.64
C PRO A 100 17.55 -12.73 6.46
N VAL A 101 17.09 -13.98 6.62
CA VAL A 101 15.77 -14.28 7.22
C VAL A 101 15.61 -13.69 8.62
N THR A 102 16.63 -13.83 9.47
CA THR A 102 16.62 -13.26 10.83
C THR A 102 16.52 -11.73 10.82
N LEU A 103 17.13 -11.09 9.81
CA LEU A 103 17.08 -9.64 9.62
C LEU A 103 15.70 -9.19 9.13
N ARG A 104 15.10 -9.91 8.18
CA ARG A 104 13.72 -9.66 7.72
C ARG A 104 12.73 -9.79 8.87
N TYR A 105 12.86 -10.81 9.69
CA TYR A 105 12.00 -11.01 10.84
C TYR A 105 12.08 -9.84 11.83
N ARG A 106 13.29 -9.40 12.19
CA ARG A 106 13.49 -8.22 13.05
C ARG A 106 12.85 -6.97 12.45
N ALA A 107 13.11 -6.70 11.18
CA ALA A 107 12.57 -5.54 10.47
C ALA A 107 11.03 -5.56 10.45
N ASN A 108 10.42 -6.72 10.13
CA ASN A 108 8.97 -6.88 10.13
C ASN A 108 8.35 -6.71 11.53
N ARG A 109 9.01 -7.22 12.58
CA ARG A 109 8.56 -6.99 13.97
C ARG A 109 8.52 -5.51 14.32
N LEU A 110 9.54 -4.74 13.93
CA LEU A 110 9.57 -3.29 14.14
C LEU A 110 8.49 -2.58 13.31
N ALA A 111 8.32 -2.95 12.05
CA ALA A 111 7.29 -2.39 11.18
C ALA A 111 5.88 -2.61 11.75
N LEU A 112 5.59 -3.79 12.29
CA LEU A 112 4.31 -4.09 12.94
C LEU A 112 4.08 -3.25 14.21
N VAL A 113 5.12 -3.05 15.02
CA VAL A 113 5.03 -2.16 16.20
C VAL A 113 4.72 -0.73 15.77
N GLN A 114 5.42 -0.21 14.75
CA GLN A 114 5.18 1.13 14.22
C GLN A 114 3.76 1.28 13.65
N ALA A 115 3.29 0.30 12.87
CA ALA A 115 1.95 0.30 12.31
C ALA A 115 0.88 0.28 13.43
N ARG A 116 1.09 -0.52 14.47
CA ARG A 116 0.20 -0.57 15.64
C ARG A 116 0.11 0.79 16.32
N THR A 117 1.23 1.48 16.54
CA THR A 117 1.23 2.81 17.17
C THR A 117 0.45 3.84 16.34
N VAL A 118 0.64 3.85 15.02
CA VAL A 118 -0.10 4.75 14.12
C VAL A 118 -1.60 4.45 14.18
N GLU A 119 -1.98 3.18 14.16
CA GLU A 119 -3.40 2.81 14.20
C GLU A 119 -4.02 3.15 15.56
N GLN A 120 -3.28 2.95 16.66
CA GLN A 120 -3.72 3.39 17.98
C GLN A 120 -3.96 4.90 18.02
N GLN A 121 -3.07 5.71 17.45
CA GLN A 121 -3.27 7.17 17.40
C GLN A 121 -4.56 7.54 16.65
N ARG A 122 -4.81 6.93 15.48
CA ARG A 122 -6.03 7.16 14.70
C ARG A 122 -7.32 6.79 15.43
N MET A 123 -7.28 5.83 16.33
CA MET A 123 -8.46 5.46 17.13
C MET A 123 -8.82 6.51 18.19
N HIS A 124 -7.88 7.41 18.54
CA HIS A 124 -8.10 8.47 19.54
C HIS A 124 -8.30 9.85 18.91
N ASP A 125 -8.11 9.99 17.58
CA ASP A 125 -8.39 11.19 16.79
C ASP A 125 -9.86 11.25 16.33
#